data_AF-A0A7C0YCS9-F1
#
_entry.id   AF-A0A7C0YCS9-F1
#
_cell.length_a   1.000
_cell.length_b   1.000
_cell.length_c   1.000
_cell.angle_alpha   90.00
_cell.angle_beta   90.00
_cell.angle_gamma   90.00
#
_symmetry.space_group_name_H-M   'P 1'
#
loop_
_entity.id
_entity.type
_entity.pdbx_description
1 polymer ?
#
loop_
_entity_poly.entity_id
_entity_poly.type
_entity_poly.pdbx_seq_one_letter_code
_entity_poly.pdbx_strand_id
1 'polypeptide(L)'
;MAYGSQGFQKSKPRSQTLLANLKLTSRVTLEATYPRKPWLQEPDCLTCHVDFTKPSSHPNAFNVWNDELSQLHRLRTGEGGIRCEACHSATHALYPGLNPYSKNRDNIQPIQYSGFPLPIGSNLTCEICHTVSMEDAIHHDSMEHRFRNMNLLGGLYRQRHTNSFKSVQK
;
A
#
# COMPACT_ATOMS: atom_id res chain seq x y z
N MET A 1 9.76 32.91 2.76
CA MET A 1 10.29 31.73 2.07
C MET A 1 9.12 30.98 1.45
N ALA A 2 9.21 30.63 0.16
CA ALA A 2 8.18 29.84 -0.52
C ALA A 2 8.55 28.36 -0.44
N TYR A 3 7.59 27.50 -0.11
CA TYR A 3 7.80 26.06 0.04
C TYR A 3 7.07 25.32 -1.08
N GLY A 4 7.74 24.34 -1.71
CA GLY A 4 7.20 23.54 -2.83
C GLY A 4 6.67 24.35 -4.03
N SER A 5 5.71 23.77 -4.76
CA SER A 5 5.06 24.36 -5.95
C SER A 5 4.27 25.65 -5.67
N GLN A 6 4.07 26.00 -4.39
CA GLN A 6 3.37 27.21 -3.98
C GLN A 6 4.15 28.48 -4.37
N GLY A 7 5.48 28.40 -4.48
CA GLY A 7 6.31 29.53 -4.93
C GLY A 7 5.98 29.98 -6.35
N PHE A 8 5.77 29.03 -7.26
CA PHE A 8 5.46 29.31 -8.67
C PHE A 8 4.00 29.72 -8.91
N GLN A 9 3.08 29.24 -8.07
CA GLN A 9 1.66 29.53 -8.24
C GLN A 9 1.21 30.83 -7.56
N LYS A 10 1.97 31.36 -6.59
CA LYS A 10 1.61 32.53 -5.75
C LYS A 10 1.17 33.78 -6.53
N SER A 11 1.68 33.97 -7.74
CA SER A 11 1.33 35.09 -8.63
C SER A 11 -0.02 34.91 -9.35
N LYS A 12 -0.63 33.72 -9.30
CA LYS A 12 -1.92 33.44 -9.94
C LYS A 12 -3.07 33.85 -9.01
N PRO A 13 -4.06 34.63 -9.47
CA PRO A 13 -5.13 35.14 -8.62
C PRO A 13 -5.88 34.06 -7.81
N ARG A 14 -6.12 32.88 -8.42
CA ARG A 14 -6.81 31.78 -7.75
C ARG A 14 -5.95 30.93 -6.81
N SER A 15 -4.62 31.04 -6.89
CA SER A 15 -3.75 30.25 -6.02
C SER A 15 -3.89 30.69 -4.57
N GLN A 16 -4.06 32.00 -4.31
CA GLN A 16 -4.16 32.53 -2.95
C GLN A 16 -5.35 31.92 -2.21
N THR A 17 -6.48 31.79 -2.89
CA THR A 17 -7.69 31.12 -2.35
C THR A 17 -7.45 29.63 -2.08
N LEU A 18 -6.80 28.91 -3.00
CA LEU A 18 -6.49 27.48 -2.82
C LEU A 18 -5.48 27.24 -1.69
N LEU A 19 -4.52 28.15 -1.52
CA LEU A 19 -3.46 28.06 -0.52
C LEU A 19 -3.91 28.51 0.88
N ALA A 20 -4.97 29.32 1.00
CA ALA A 20 -5.38 29.94 2.25
C ALA A 20 -5.60 28.95 3.42
N ASN A 21 -6.04 27.73 3.10
CA ASN A 21 -6.33 26.68 4.09
C ASN A 21 -5.27 25.57 4.14
N LEU A 22 -4.24 25.63 3.30
CA LEU A 22 -3.19 24.61 3.25
C LEU A 22 -2.08 24.97 4.23
N LYS A 23 -2.01 24.24 5.36
CA LYS A 23 -0.87 24.30 6.27
C LYS A 23 0.24 23.42 5.72
N LEU A 24 1.36 24.03 5.36
CA LEU A 24 2.58 23.30 5.02
C LEU A 24 3.08 22.57 6.27
N THR A 25 3.01 21.24 6.24
CA THR A 25 3.54 20.36 7.29
C THR A 25 5.04 20.10 7.10
N SER A 26 5.55 20.27 5.88
CA SER A 26 6.96 20.11 5.56
C SER A 26 7.60 21.45 5.18
N ARG A 27 8.78 21.74 5.75
CA ARG A 27 9.59 22.95 5.44
C ARG A 27 10.47 22.75 4.21
N VAL A 28 9.97 22.05 3.20
CA VAL A 28 10.74 21.72 2.00
C VAL A 28 10.74 22.90 1.04
N THR A 29 11.92 23.39 0.67
CA THR A 29 12.06 24.50 -0.28
C THR A 29 11.90 24.03 -1.72
N LEU A 30 11.64 24.98 -2.63
CA LEU A 30 11.58 24.67 -4.06
C LEU A 30 12.91 24.11 -4.56
N GLU A 31 14.02 24.68 -4.10
CA GLU A 31 15.38 24.27 -4.45
C GLU A 31 15.70 22.85 -3.97
N ALA A 32 15.06 22.41 -2.90
CA ALA A 32 15.19 21.05 -2.38
C ALA A 32 14.30 20.04 -3.11
N THR A 33 13.40 20.46 -4.02
CA THR A 33 12.46 19.57 -4.72
C THR A 33 12.98 19.23 -6.11
N TYR A 34 13.19 17.94 -6.39
CA TYR A 34 13.70 17.50 -7.69
C TYR A 34 12.56 17.27 -8.69
N PRO A 35 12.75 17.58 -9.98
CA PRO A 35 11.77 17.25 -10.99
C PRO A 35 11.70 15.73 -11.19
N ARG A 36 10.51 15.23 -11.53
CA ARG A 36 10.28 13.83 -11.87
C ARG A 36 9.61 13.72 -13.25
N LYS A 37 9.88 12.64 -13.98
CA LYS A 37 9.16 12.28 -15.22
C LYS A 37 7.78 11.73 -14.87
N PRO A 38 6.69 12.43 -15.23
CA PRO A 38 5.34 11.98 -14.91
C PRO A 38 5.07 10.59 -15.49
N TRP A 39 4.34 9.74 -14.74
CA TRP A 39 3.92 8.39 -15.15
C TRP A 39 5.05 7.36 -15.29
N LEU A 40 6.31 7.78 -15.14
CA LEU A 40 7.49 6.91 -15.10
C LEU A 40 8.09 6.88 -13.70
N GLN A 41 8.35 8.05 -13.11
CA GLN A 41 8.94 8.18 -11.77
C GLN A 41 7.83 8.40 -10.75
N GLU A 42 7.34 7.31 -10.17
CA GLU A 42 6.27 7.24 -9.18
C GLU A 42 6.82 6.75 -7.82
N PRO A 43 6.08 6.92 -6.71
CA PRO A 43 6.49 6.39 -5.41
C PRO A 43 6.67 4.86 -5.46
N ASP A 44 7.79 4.39 -4.91
CA ASP A 44 8.08 2.96 -4.76
C ASP A 44 7.77 2.50 -3.33
N CYS A 45 7.03 1.39 -3.21
CA CYS A 45 6.72 0.72 -1.95
C CYS A 45 7.99 0.41 -1.14
N LEU A 46 9.05 -0.04 -1.83
CA LEU A 46 10.31 -0.47 -1.22
C LEU A 46 11.16 0.69 -0.70
N THR A 47 10.82 1.95 -1.03
CA THR A 47 11.44 3.13 -0.41
C THR A 47 11.23 3.14 1.11
N CYS A 48 10.06 2.70 1.56
CA CYS A 48 9.74 2.61 2.98
C CYS A 48 9.79 1.17 3.49
N HIS A 49 9.41 0.20 2.66
CA HIS A 49 9.40 -1.23 2.97
C HIS A 49 10.66 -1.92 2.43
N VAL A 50 11.83 -1.45 2.87
CA VAL A 50 13.12 -2.04 2.48
C VAL A 50 13.13 -3.52 2.89
N ASP A 51 13.50 -4.39 1.96
CA ASP A 51 13.49 -5.85 2.11
C ASP A 51 12.15 -6.40 2.62
N PHE A 52 11.05 -5.78 2.22
CA PHE A 52 9.68 -6.13 2.62
C PHE A 52 9.42 -6.06 4.14
N THR A 53 10.27 -5.34 4.87
CA THR A 53 10.18 -5.22 6.32
C THR A 53 9.27 -4.06 6.77
N LYS A 54 9.08 -3.93 8.09
CA LYS A 54 8.39 -2.79 8.68
C LYS A 54 9.22 -1.51 8.40
N PRO A 55 8.59 -0.41 7.95
CA PRO A 55 9.30 0.84 7.77
C PRO A 55 9.94 1.33 9.08
N SER A 56 10.98 2.15 8.94
CA SER A 56 11.60 2.84 10.08
C SER A 56 10.57 3.70 10.83
N SER A 57 10.93 4.20 12.02
CA SER A 57 10.05 5.06 12.81
C SER A 57 9.70 6.39 12.11
N HIS A 58 10.56 6.84 11.20
CA HIS A 58 10.42 8.09 10.46
C HIS A 58 10.77 7.85 8.98
N PRO A 59 9.93 7.08 8.24
CA PRO A 59 10.22 6.78 6.85
C PRO A 59 10.10 8.05 6.02
N ASN A 60 10.95 8.20 5.00
CA ASN A 60 10.95 9.36 4.13
C ASN A 60 11.15 8.93 2.68
N ALA A 61 10.21 9.31 1.82
CA ALA A 61 10.26 9.07 0.37
C ALA A 61 10.43 10.37 -0.44
N PHE A 62 10.85 11.45 0.22
CA PHE A 62 11.04 12.74 -0.44
C PHE A 62 12.15 12.67 -1.48
N ASN A 63 11.84 13.04 -2.74
CA ASN A 63 12.70 12.90 -3.92
C ASN A 63 13.19 11.48 -4.21
N VAL A 64 12.45 10.45 -3.78
CA VAL A 64 12.76 9.05 -4.09
C VAL A 64 11.61 8.46 -4.92
N TRP A 65 11.95 7.97 -6.10
CA TRP A 65 11.02 7.38 -7.06
C TRP A 65 11.66 6.17 -7.72
N ASN A 66 10.85 5.35 -8.39
CA ASN A 66 11.38 4.39 -9.35
C ASN A 66 11.91 5.10 -10.60
N ASP A 67 12.74 4.40 -11.38
CA ASP A 67 13.33 4.95 -12.60
C ASP A 67 12.78 4.30 -13.88
N GLU A 68 12.39 3.03 -13.81
CA GLU A 68 12.01 2.23 -14.98
C GLU A 68 10.53 1.84 -14.97
N LEU A 69 9.94 1.63 -16.15
CA LEU A 69 8.54 1.20 -16.28
C LEU A 69 8.26 -0.14 -15.57
N SER A 70 9.20 -1.09 -15.65
CA SER A 70 9.09 -2.40 -14.99
C SER A 70 9.05 -2.30 -13.46
N GLN A 71 9.51 -1.19 -12.90
CA GLN A 71 9.52 -0.93 -11.47
C GLN A 71 8.19 -0.34 -10.96
N LEU A 72 7.28 0.10 -11.84
CA LEU A 72 5.95 0.58 -11.44
C LEU A 72 5.17 -0.53 -10.74
N HIS A 73 4.45 -0.23 -9.65
CA HIS A 73 3.64 -1.19 -8.88
C HIS A 73 2.78 -2.11 -9.76
N ARG A 74 2.15 -1.57 -10.80
CA ARG A 74 1.30 -2.31 -11.74
C ARG A 74 2.03 -3.30 -12.66
N LEU A 75 3.34 -3.13 -12.85
CA LEU A 75 4.18 -3.95 -13.73
C LEU A 75 5.22 -4.78 -12.97
N ARG A 76 5.61 -4.34 -11.78
CA ARG A 76 6.63 -4.99 -10.97
C ARG A 76 6.18 -6.39 -10.60
N THR A 77 7.12 -7.31 -10.77
CA THR A 77 6.98 -8.71 -10.42
C THR A 77 7.86 -8.98 -9.22
N GLY A 78 7.27 -9.55 -8.17
CA GLY A 78 8.00 -9.98 -6.98
C GLY A 78 8.59 -11.38 -7.17
N GLU A 79 8.98 -11.97 -6.04
CA GLU A 79 9.43 -13.36 -6.01
C GLU A 79 8.32 -14.32 -6.45
N GLY A 80 8.71 -15.43 -7.07
CA GLY A 80 7.76 -16.40 -7.64
C GLY A 80 7.00 -15.93 -8.88
N GLY A 81 7.37 -14.79 -9.48
CA GLY A 81 6.85 -14.39 -10.80
C GLY A 81 5.46 -13.74 -10.78
N ILE A 82 4.94 -13.35 -9.62
CA ILE A 82 3.62 -12.74 -9.45
C ILE A 82 3.75 -11.21 -9.31
N ARG A 83 2.82 -10.47 -9.93
CA ARG A 83 2.77 -9.00 -9.85
C ARG A 83 2.25 -8.53 -8.50
N CYS A 84 2.75 -7.40 -8.01
CA CYS A 84 2.33 -6.82 -6.74
C CYS A 84 0.81 -6.62 -6.67
N GLU A 85 0.17 -6.16 -7.75
CA GLU A 85 -1.29 -5.92 -7.81
C GLU A 85 -2.15 -7.19 -7.66
N ALA A 86 -1.58 -8.38 -7.86
CA ALA A 86 -2.31 -9.63 -7.66
C ALA A 86 -2.74 -9.81 -6.20
N CYS A 87 -1.87 -9.42 -5.26
CA CYS A 87 -2.15 -9.50 -3.82
C CYS A 87 -2.50 -8.14 -3.21
N HIS A 88 -1.89 -7.06 -3.71
CA HIS A 88 -1.97 -5.71 -3.14
C HIS A 88 -2.97 -4.77 -3.85
N SER A 89 -3.82 -5.27 -4.77
CA SER A 89 -4.72 -4.48 -5.64
C SER A 89 -4.05 -3.46 -6.54
N ALA A 90 -4.89 -2.78 -7.31
CA ALA A 90 -4.56 -1.57 -8.06
C ALA A 90 -3.80 -0.52 -7.23
N THR A 91 -2.97 0.23 -7.94
CA THR A 91 -2.27 1.42 -7.43
C THR A 91 -3.23 2.35 -6.65
N HIS A 92 -2.86 2.72 -5.42
CA HIS A 92 -3.63 3.50 -4.42
C HIS A 92 -4.68 2.74 -3.60
N ALA A 93 -4.90 1.44 -3.83
CA ALA A 93 -5.71 0.66 -2.90
C ALA A 93 -4.99 0.50 -1.56
N LEU A 94 -5.74 0.63 -0.48
CA LEU A 94 -5.25 0.42 0.88
C LEU A 94 -6.04 -0.68 1.56
N TYR A 95 -5.35 -1.46 2.40
CA TYR A 95 -5.94 -2.56 3.16
C TYR A 95 -5.68 -2.46 4.67
N PRO A 96 -6.68 -2.75 5.51
CA PRO A 96 -8.10 -2.75 5.17
C PRO A 96 -8.53 -1.32 4.80
N GLY A 97 -9.19 -1.17 3.64
CA GLY A 97 -9.72 0.12 3.19
C GLY A 97 -10.93 0.51 4.03
N LEU A 98 -10.83 1.62 4.78
CA LEU A 98 -11.94 2.21 5.52
C LEU A 98 -12.40 3.46 4.78
N ASN A 99 -13.45 3.34 3.98
CA ASN A 99 -13.98 4.45 3.19
C ASN A 99 -15.44 4.73 3.58
N PRO A 100 -15.78 5.94 4.07
CA PRO A 100 -17.14 6.26 4.51
C PRO A 100 -18.16 6.32 3.37
N TYR A 101 -17.72 6.51 2.12
CA TYR A 101 -18.58 6.64 0.95
C TYR A 101 -18.70 5.35 0.13
N SER A 102 -17.71 4.47 0.21
CA SER A 102 -17.76 3.14 -0.41
C SER A 102 -16.99 2.14 0.44
N LYS A 103 -17.71 1.52 1.39
CA LYS A 103 -17.15 0.72 2.49
C LYS A 103 -16.13 -0.35 2.07
N ASN A 104 -16.22 -0.83 0.83
CA ASN A 104 -15.38 -1.92 0.34
C ASN A 104 -14.60 -1.59 -0.93
N ARG A 105 -14.61 -0.35 -1.47
CA ARG A 105 -14.03 -0.06 -2.81
C ARG A 105 -12.64 -0.67 -2.99
N ASP A 106 -11.74 -0.41 -2.04
CA ASP A 106 -10.37 -0.88 -2.12
C ASP A 106 -10.27 -2.36 -1.72
N ASN A 107 -11.25 -2.88 -0.97
CA ASN A 107 -11.32 -4.25 -0.47
C ASN A 107 -12.02 -5.25 -1.42
N ILE A 108 -12.55 -4.81 -2.58
CA ILE A 108 -13.36 -5.69 -3.46
C ILE A 108 -12.57 -6.93 -3.87
N GLN A 109 -11.36 -6.76 -4.40
CA GLN A 109 -10.52 -7.86 -4.87
C GLN A 109 -10.26 -8.89 -3.77
N PRO A 110 -9.70 -8.54 -2.60
CA PRO A 110 -9.37 -9.56 -1.61
C PRO A 110 -10.60 -10.15 -0.94
N ILE A 111 -11.71 -9.41 -0.80
CA ILE A 111 -12.97 -10.00 -0.30
C ILE A 111 -13.48 -11.05 -1.29
N GLN A 112 -13.42 -10.77 -2.58
CA GLN A 112 -13.90 -11.68 -3.62
C GLN A 112 -13.13 -13.01 -3.63
N TYR A 113 -11.81 -12.97 -3.43
CA TYR A 113 -10.98 -14.16 -3.45
C TYR A 113 -10.85 -14.80 -2.07
N SER A 114 -10.38 -14.05 -1.07
CA SER A 114 -10.04 -14.60 0.26
C SER A 114 -11.18 -14.51 1.29
N GLY A 115 -12.24 -13.74 1.02
CA GLY A 115 -13.29 -13.45 2.00
C GLY A 115 -12.92 -12.39 3.05
N PHE A 116 -11.68 -11.87 3.03
CA PHE A 116 -11.17 -10.87 3.97
C PHE A 116 -10.72 -9.59 3.26
N PRO A 117 -10.78 -8.41 3.91
CA PRO A 117 -10.30 -7.14 3.36
C PRO A 117 -8.79 -6.95 3.62
N LEU A 118 -7.99 -7.98 3.34
CA LEU A 118 -6.53 -8.02 3.58
C LEU A 118 -5.80 -8.38 2.27
N PRO A 119 -4.50 -8.08 2.11
CA PRO A 119 -3.76 -8.57 0.96
C PRO A 119 -3.95 -10.08 0.76
N ILE A 120 -4.15 -10.54 -0.48
CA ILE A 120 -4.40 -11.96 -0.76
C ILE A 120 -3.20 -12.80 -0.31
N GLY A 121 -3.47 -13.93 0.35
CA GLY A 121 -2.45 -14.78 0.98
C GLY A 121 -2.06 -14.36 2.40
N SER A 122 -2.56 -13.23 2.91
CA SER A 122 -2.42 -12.89 4.33
C SER A 122 -2.98 -13.99 5.22
N ASN A 123 -2.40 -14.14 6.42
CA ASN A 123 -2.82 -15.15 7.39
C ASN A 123 -2.68 -16.59 6.88
N LEU A 124 -1.62 -16.92 6.13
CA LEU A 124 -1.33 -18.27 5.66
C LEU A 124 -2.46 -18.87 4.80
N THR A 125 -3.11 -18.04 3.99
CA THR A 125 -4.20 -18.47 3.10
C THR A 125 -3.66 -18.86 1.73
N CYS A 126 -2.66 -19.74 1.71
CA CYS A 126 -1.94 -20.16 0.50
C CYS A 126 -2.84 -20.89 -0.50
N GLU A 127 -3.86 -21.59 0.00
CA GLU A 127 -4.85 -22.34 -0.76
C GLU A 127 -5.70 -21.46 -1.69
N ILE A 128 -5.60 -20.13 -1.55
CA ILE A 128 -6.29 -19.20 -2.46
C ILE A 128 -5.74 -19.25 -3.89
N CYS A 129 -4.47 -19.64 -4.04
CA CYS A 129 -3.80 -19.78 -5.33
C CYS A 129 -3.26 -21.19 -5.55
N HIS A 130 -2.77 -21.85 -4.49
CA HIS A 130 -2.19 -23.18 -4.59
C HIS A 130 -3.25 -24.27 -4.40
N THR A 131 -3.23 -25.30 -5.24
CA THR A 131 -4.12 -26.46 -5.12
C THR A 131 -3.63 -27.49 -4.10
N VAL A 132 -2.51 -27.21 -3.43
CA VAL A 132 -1.86 -28.07 -2.44
C VAL A 132 -1.51 -27.23 -1.22
N SER A 133 -1.31 -27.91 -0.08
CA SER A 133 -0.80 -27.25 1.13
C SER A 133 0.59 -26.70 0.88
N MET A 134 0.83 -25.48 1.36
CA MET A 134 2.12 -24.82 1.33
C MET A 134 2.55 -24.55 2.77
N GLU A 135 3.84 -24.70 3.04
CA GLU A 135 4.41 -24.47 4.37
C GLU A 135 5.22 -23.17 4.42
N ASP A 136 5.94 -22.86 3.34
CA ASP A 136 6.80 -21.68 3.24
C ASP A 136 6.38 -20.76 2.08
N ALA A 137 6.59 -19.46 2.26
CA ALA A 137 6.33 -18.46 1.24
C ALA A 137 7.58 -18.23 0.37
N ILE A 138 7.52 -18.64 -0.90
CA ILE A 138 8.45 -18.11 -1.93
C ILE A 138 8.10 -16.69 -2.37
N HIS A 139 7.07 -16.11 -1.75
CA HIS A 139 6.53 -14.78 -2.01
C HIS A 139 6.74 -13.96 -0.73
N HIS A 140 7.93 -13.34 -0.55
CA HIS A 140 8.36 -12.54 0.59
C HIS A 140 7.79 -12.88 2.00
N ASP A 141 8.69 -13.11 2.97
CA ASP A 141 8.40 -13.62 4.32
C ASP A 141 7.25 -12.93 5.07
N SER A 142 6.97 -11.65 4.77
CA SER A 142 5.80 -10.93 5.29
C SER A 142 4.46 -11.68 5.14
N MET A 143 4.34 -12.64 4.20
CA MET A 143 3.15 -13.49 4.04
C MET A 143 3.01 -14.59 5.11
N GLU A 144 4.09 -14.98 5.76
CA GLU A 144 4.11 -16.03 6.78
C GLU A 144 3.61 -15.54 8.15
N HIS A 145 3.44 -14.23 8.28
CA HIS A 145 3.04 -13.57 9.51
C HIS A 145 1.53 -13.30 9.53
N ARG A 146 0.92 -13.41 10.71
CA ARG A 146 -0.47 -12.93 10.90
C ARG A 146 -0.54 -11.41 10.70
N PHE A 147 -1.63 -10.94 10.12
CA PHE A 147 -1.81 -9.51 9.88
C PHE A 147 -1.82 -8.73 11.21
N ARG A 148 -0.91 -7.77 11.34
CA ARG A 148 -0.56 -7.09 12.61
C ARG A 148 -1.73 -6.34 13.26
N ASN A 149 -2.69 -5.90 12.45
CA ASN A 149 -3.77 -5.00 12.85
C ASN A 149 -5.16 -5.63 12.75
N MET A 150 -5.31 -6.90 13.16
CA MET A 150 -6.62 -7.59 13.16
C MET A 150 -7.71 -6.82 13.92
N ASN A 151 -7.34 -5.97 14.88
CA ASN A 151 -8.28 -5.13 15.61
C ASN A 151 -9.00 -4.08 14.75
N LEU A 152 -8.43 -3.70 13.61
CA LEU A 152 -9.08 -2.81 12.63
C LEU A 152 -10.21 -3.50 11.86
N LEU A 153 -10.26 -4.83 11.89
CA LEU A 153 -11.38 -5.59 11.37
C LEU A 153 -12.52 -5.53 12.40
N GLY A 154 -13.57 -4.78 12.06
CA GLY A 154 -14.78 -4.66 12.89
C GLY A 154 -15.47 -6.02 13.13
N GLY A 155 -16.47 -6.04 14.02
CA GLY A 155 -17.15 -7.27 14.46
C GLY A 155 -17.69 -8.15 13.33
N LEU A 156 -18.10 -7.56 12.20
CA LEU A 156 -18.62 -8.26 11.01
C LEU A 156 -17.62 -9.21 10.33
N TYR A 157 -16.32 -8.92 10.43
CA TYR A 157 -15.26 -9.79 9.89
C TYR A 157 -14.70 -10.77 10.93
N ARG A 158 -14.88 -10.47 12.23
CA ARG A 158 -14.40 -11.28 13.35
C ARG A 158 -15.25 -12.54 13.59
N GLN A 159 -16.55 -12.48 13.30
CA GLN A 159 -17.51 -13.53 13.65
C GLN A 159 -17.56 -14.73 12.67
N ARG A 160 -17.13 -14.58 11.41
CA ARG A 160 -17.27 -15.65 10.42
C ARG A 160 -16.23 -16.78 10.53
N HIS A 161 -15.11 -16.59 11.24
CA HIS A 161 -13.97 -17.51 11.12
C HIS A 161 -13.25 -17.91 12.41
N THR A 162 -13.81 -17.62 13.60
CA THR A 162 -13.34 -18.30 14.84
C THR A 162 -13.46 -19.83 14.76
N ASN A 163 -14.21 -20.36 13.79
CA ASN A 163 -14.37 -21.78 13.53
C ASN A 163 -13.40 -22.37 12.49
N SER A 164 -12.73 -21.57 11.64
CA SER A 164 -11.74 -22.09 10.66
C SER A 164 -10.30 -22.09 11.16
N PHE A 165 -9.96 -21.27 12.17
CA PHE A 165 -8.60 -21.25 12.73
C PHE A 165 -8.32 -22.37 13.75
N LYS A 166 -9.31 -23.21 14.07
CA LYS A 166 -9.15 -24.31 15.04
C LYS A 166 -8.45 -25.57 14.49
N SER A 167 -8.06 -25.62 13.23
CA SER A 167 -7.45 -26.81 12.63
C SER A 167 -5.93 -26.75 12.44
N VAL A 168 -5.26 -25.64 12.79
CA VAL A 168 -3.79 -25.54 12.73
C VAL A 168 -3.22 -25.44 14.14
N GLN A 169 -3.53 -26.44 14.95
CA GLN A 169 -2.77 -26.82 16.15
C GLN A 169 -2.74 -28.34 16.19
N LYS A 170 -1.75 -28.92 15.52
CA LYS A 170 -1.14 -30.21 15.85
C LYS A 170 0.35 -30.09 15.57
#